data_AF-A0A916ZDR2-F1
#
_entry.id   AF-A0A916ZDR2-F1
#
_cell.length_a   1.000
_cell.length_b   1.000
_cell.length_c   1.000
_cell.angle_alpha   90.00
_cell.angle_beta   90.00
_cell.angle_gamma   90.00
#
_symmetry.space_group_name_H-M   'P 1'
#
loop_
_entity.id
_entity.type
_entity.pdbx_description
1 polymer ?
#
loop_
_entity_poly.entity_id
_entity_poly.type
_entity_poly.pdbx_seq_one_letter_code
_entity_poly.pdbx_strand_id
1 'polypeptide(L)'
;MSVANALLNQIKSFLDGSTDPWEFSFDFPSELVETHEELEKENSRLCNLLNDDMPEICSYFEPEENARSQMPEYLDEDQFKAKVTEVYMEALRLV
;
A
#
# COMPACT_ATOMS: atom_id res chain seq x y z
N MET A 1 -16.50 0.89 -12.16
CA MET A 1 -15.59 0.01 -11.40
C MET A 1 -15.64 0.50 -9.97
N SER A 2 -15.73 -0.37 -8.96
CA SER A 2 -15.83 0.10 -7.57
C SER A 2 -14.49 0.63 -7.07
N VAL A 3 -14.49 1.55 -6.10
CA VAL A 3 -13.25 2.15 -5.58
C VAL A 3 -12.41 1.08 -4.88
N ALA A 4 -13.05 0.17 -4.13
CA ALA A 4 -12.35 -0.95 -3.51
C ALA A 4 -11.60 -1.80 -4.55
N ASN A 5 -12.24 -2.13 -5.67
CA ASN A 5 -11.60 -2.91 -6.73
C ASN A 5 -10.44 -2.15 -7.40
N ALA A 6 -10.57 -0.83 -7.58
CA ALA A 6 -9.51 -0.01 -8.17
C ALA A 6 -8.25 -0.01 -7.29
N LEU A 7 -8.41 0.22 -5.97
CA LEU A 7 -7.31 0.20 -5.01
C LEU A 7 -6.66 -1.19 -4.91
N LEU A 8 -7.46 -2.27 -4.83
CA LEU A 8 -6.93 -3.64 -4.81
C LEU A 8 -6.18 -4.00 -6.09
N ASN A 9 -6.59 -3.46 -7.25
CA ASN A 9 -5.88 -3.66 -8.51
C ASN A 9 -4.55 -2.90 -8.54
N GLN A 10 -4.45 -1.72 -7.93
CA GLN A 10 -3.18 -1.01 -7.79
C GLN A 10 -2.20 -1.80 -6.91
N ILE A 11 -2.65 -2.28 -5.75
CA ILE A 11 -1.82 -3.15 -4.88
C ILE A 11 -1.37 -4.39 -5.65
N LYS A 12 -2.29 -5.04 -6.37
CA LYS A 12 -1.95 -6.20 -7.20
C LYS A 12 -0.91 -5.87 -8.28
N SER A 13 -1.05 -4.74 -8.95
CA SER A 13 -0.12 -4.31 -10.01
C SER A 13 1.29 -4.10 -9.46
N PHE A 14 1.40 -3.51 -8.27
CA PHE A 14 2.67 -3.42 -7.55
C PHE A 14 3.24 -4.81 -7.18
N LEU A 15 2.43 -5.68 -6.59
CA LEU A 15 2.88 -7.02 -6.18
C LEU A 15 3.29 -7.91 -7.37
N ASP A 16 2.66 -7.73 -8.53
CA ASP A 16 3.01 -8.41 -9.78
C ASP A 16 4.26 -7.80 -10.45
N GLY A 17 4.80 -6.69 -9.93
CA GLY A 17 5.95 -5.97 -10.50
C GLY A 17 5.62 -5.12 -11.73
N SER A 18 4.34 -4.81 -11.95
CA SER A 18 3.90 -3.90 -13.02
C SER A 18 3.96 -2.42 -12.63
N THR A 19 4.07 -2.13 -11.33
CA THR A 19 4.28 -0.78 -10.78
C THR A 19 5.62 -0.75 -10.05
N ASP A 20 6.39 0.31 -10.27
CA ASP A 20 7.66 0.52 -9.58
C ASP A 20 7.43 0.71 -8.07
N PRO A 21 8.27 0.14 -7.19
CA PRO A 21 8.10 0.27 -5.73
C PRO A 21 8.14 1.72 -5.23
N TRP A 22 9.00 2.56 -5.81
CA TRP A 22 9.11 3.96 -5.42
C TRP A 22 7.86 4.71 -5.84
N GLU A 23 7.42 4.57 -7.08
CA GLU A 23 6.16 5.14 -7.57
C GLU A 23 4.97 4.72 -6.69
N PHE A 24 4.82 3.41 -6.42
CA PHE A 24 3.75 2.89 -5.58
C PHE A 24 3.75 3.50 -4.16
N SER A 25 4.93 3.67 -3.55
CA SER A 25 5.04 4.23 -2.19
C SER A 25 4.55 5.67 -2.05
N PHE A 26 4.45 6.44 -3.15
CA PHE A 26 3.87 7.78 -3.13
C PHE A 26 2.43 7.80 -3.64
N ASP A 27 2.18 7.10 -4.75
CA ASP A 27 0.91 7.23 -5.46
C ASP A 27 -0.24 6.53 -4.71
N PHE A 28 0.00 5.33 -4.15
CA PHE A 28 -1.03 4.60 -3.44
C PHE A 28 -1.58 5.34 -2.20
N PRO A 29 -0.75 5.86 -1.27
CA PRO A 29 -1.28 6.63 -0.14
C PRO A 29 -1.96 7.93 -0.58
N SER A 30 -1.54 8.56 -1.69
CA SER A 30 -2.23 9.73 -2.25
C SER A 30 -3.64 9.36 -2.71
N GLU A 31 -3.77 8.31 -3.52
CA GLU A 31 -5.07 7.81 -3.99
C GLU A 31 -5.98 7.39 -2.83
N LEU A 32 -5.42 6.76 -1.80
CA LEU A 32 -6.17 6.35 -0.61
C LEU A 32 -6.78 7.55 0.14
N VAL A 33 -6.07 8.68 0.20
CA VAL A 33 -6.58 9.94 0.76
C VAL A 33 -7.67 10.53 -0.14
N GLU A 34 -7.44 10.58 -1.45
CA GLU A 34 -8.38 11.14 -2.42
C GLU A 34 -9.71 10.37 -2.45
N THR A 35 -9.65 9.05 -2.30
CA THR A 35 -10.81 8.16 -2.38
C THR A 35 -11.42 7.80 -1.03
N HIS A 36 -10.89 8.32 0.09
CA HIS A 36 -11.26 7.95 1.46
C HIS A 36 -12.78 7.96 1.70
N GLU A 37 -13.44 9.09 1.41
CA GLU A 37 -14.89 9.21 1.66
C GLU A 37 -15.74 8.24 0.84
N GLU A 38 -15.30 7.90 -0.38
CA GLU A 38 -16.02 6.98 -1.24
C GLU A 38 -15.79 5.53 -0.78
N LEU A 39 -14.54 5.18 -0.46
CA LEU A 39 -14.18 3.88 0.07
C LEU A 39 -14.86 3.61 1.43
N GLU A 40 -14.93 4.60 2.32
CA GLU A 40 -15.59 4.44 3.61
C GLU A 40 -17.09 4.11 3.45
N LYS A 41 -17.77 4.77 2.49
CA LYS A 41 -19.18 4.51 2.17
C LYS A 41 -19.38 3.15 1.51
N GLU A 42 -18.46 2.74 0.65
CA GLU A 42 -18.51 1.46 -0.07
C GLU A 42 -18.19 0.27 0.85
N ASN A 43 -17.09 0.37 1.61
CA ASN A 43 -16.57 -0.69 2.46
C ASN A 43 -15.69 -0.10 3.59
N SER A 44 -16.32 0.36 4.68
CA SER A 44 -15.62 0.97 5.82
C SER A 44 -14.57 0.07 6.48
N ARG A 45 -14.76 -1.26 6.46
CA ARG A 45 -13.78 -2.20 7.02
C ARG A 45 -12.50 -2.22 6.19
N LEU A 46 -12.64 -2.24 4.87
CA LEU A 46 -11.50 -2.15 3.97
C LEU A 46 -10.84 -0.77 4.06
N CYS A 47 -11.64 0.30 4.16
CA CYS A 47 -11.13 1.66 4.34
C CYS A 47 -10.22 1.75 5.57
N ASN A 48 -10.69 1.27 6.73
CA ASN A 48 -9.91 1.28 7.96
C ASN A 48 -8.62 0.46 7.83
N LEU A 49 -8.72 -0.79 7.33
CA LEU A 49 -7.54 -1.65 7.14
C LEU A 49 -6.46 -0.97 6.30
N LEU A 50 -6.84 -0.40 5.14
CA LEU A 50 -5.87 0.23 4.25
C LEU A 50 -5.29 1.51 4.86
N ASN A 51 -6.08 2.31 5.58
CA ASN A 51 -5.61 3.56 6.19
C ASN A 51 -4.75 3.35 7.45
N ASP A 52 -4.93 2.24 8.16
CA ASP A 52 -4.16 1.94 9.37
C ASP A 52 -2.69 1.57 9.03
N ASP A 53 -2.49 0.67 8.06
CA ASP A 53 -1.14 0.10 7.83
C ASP A 53 -0.43 0.64 6.57
N MET A 54 -1.14 0.88 5.46
CA MET A 54 -0.48 1.16 4.17
C MET A 54 0.32 2.46 4.16
N PRO A 55 -0.16 3.60 4.70
CA PRO A 55 0.62 4.85 4.70
C PRO A 55 1.95 4.70 5.45
N GLU A 56 1.95 4.00 6.59
CA GLU A 56 3.16 3.76 7.38
C GLU A 56 4.14 2.86 6.62
N ILE A 57 3.65 1.73 6.08
CA ILE A 57 4.47 0.81 5.29
C ILE A 57 5.10 1.52 4.09
N CYS A 58 4.33 2.33 3.36
CA CYS A 58 4.82 3.10 2.22
C CYS A 58 5.86 4.15 2.65
N SER A 59 5.66 4.81 3.79
CA SER A 59 6.59 5.84 4.29
C SER A 59 7.97 5.29 4.68
N TYR A 60 8.06 4.00 4.99
CA TYR A 60 9.32 3.34 5.34
C TYR A 60 10.06 2.73 4.17
N PHE A 61 9.50 2.72 2.96
CA PHE A 61 10.24 2.24 1.79
C PHE A 61 11.35 3.22 1.42
N GLU A 62 12.57 2.71 1.30
CA GLU A 62 13.75 3.48 0.90
C GLU A 62 14.61 2.63 -0.03
N PRO A 63 14.73 2.95 -1.34
CA PRO A 63 15.49 2.15 -2.28
C PRO A 63 17.01 2.27 -2.10
N GLU A 64 17.51 3.35 -1.51
CA GLU A 64 18.94 3.60 -1.34
C GLU A 64 19.51 2.89 -0.10
N GLU A 65 20.40 1.92 -0.32
CA GLU A 65 21.03 1.14 0.78
C GLU A 65 21.74 2.04 1.80
N ASN A 66 22.41 3.09 1.32
CA ASN A 66 23.09 4.04 2.19
C ASN A 66 22.12 4.75 3.14
N ALA A 67 20.94 5.15 2.66
CA ALA A 67 19.92 5.77 3.49
C ALA A 67 19.35 4.76 4.50
N ARG A 68 19.05 3.53 4.07
CA ARG A 68 18.61 2.44 4.98
C ARG A 68 19.63 2.12 6.07
N SER A 69 20.93 2.18 5.77
CA SER A 69 21.98 1.95 6.78
C SER A 69 21.95 2.93 7.95
N GLN A 70 21.36 4.12 7.76
CA GLN A 70 21.23 5.15 8.79
C GLN A 70 19.93 5.02 9.60
N MET A 71 18.93 4.31 9.08
CA MET A 71 17.60 4.14 9.69
C MET A 71 17.16 2.68 9.55
N PRO A 72 17.45 1.82 10.55
CA PRO A 72 17.15 0.38 10.51
C PRO A 72 15.66 0.03 10.34
N GLU A 73 14.77 0.98 10.61
CA GLU A 73 13.32 0.85 10.37
C GLU A 73 12.94 0.91 8.89
N TYR A 74 13.81 1.41 8.02
CA TYR A 74 13.54 1.47 6.59
C TYR A 74 13.51 0.09 5.96
N LEU A 75 12.60 -0.06 5.00
CA LEU A 75 12.33 -1.27 4.27
C LEU A 75 13.07 -1.24 2.95
N ASP A 76 13.77 -2.33 2.65
CA ASP A 76 14.12 -2.63 1.26
C ASP A 76 12.90 -3.11 0.47
N GLU A 77 13.09 -3.36 -0.83
CA GLU A 77 12.00 -3.75 -1.74
C GLU A 77 11.35 -5.08 -1.33
N ASP A 78 12.13 -6.06 -0.87
CA ASP A 78 11.60 -7.38 -0.50
C ASP A 78 10.77 -7.29 0.78
N GLN A 79 11.24 -6.54 1.78
CA GLN A 79 10.52 -6.28 3.02
C GLN A 79 9.25 -5.46 2.76
N PHE A 80 9.32 -4.47 1.88
CA PHE A 80 8.17 -3.66 1.48
C PHE A 80 7.09 -4.51 0.81
N LYS A 81 7.47 -5.33 -0.20
CA LYS A 81 6.56 -6.26 -0.86
C LYS A 81 5.95 -7.27 0.10
N ALA A 82 6.73 -7.80 1.05
CA ALA A 82 6.21 -8.74 2.04
C ALA A 82 5.11 -8.11 2.91
N LYS A 83 5.35 -6.91 3.44
CA LYS A 83 4.35 -6.18 4.25
C LYS A 83 3.10 -5.81 3.47
N VAL A 84 3.25 -5.29 2.25
CA VAL A 84 2.10 -4.98 1.38
C VAL A 84 1.32 -6.26 1.03
N THR A 85 1.99 -7.40 0.85
CA THR A 85 1.33 -8.69 0.63
C THR A 85 0.46 -9.11 1.82
N GLU A 86 0.94 -8.91 3.05
CA GLU A 86 0.15 -9.21 4.26
C GLU A 86 -1.15 -8.41 4.28
N VAL A 87 -1.08 -7.09 4.09
CA VAL A 87 -2.26 -6.21 4.02
C VAL A 87 -3.18 -6.61 2.87
N TYR A 88 -2.63 -6.90 1.69
CA TYR A 88 -3.41 -7.31 0.52
C TYR A 88 -4.21 -8.59 0.77
N MET A 89 -3.60 -9.58 1.42
CA MET A 89 -4.25 -10.85 1.73
C MET A 89 -5.38 -10.69 2.75
N GLU A 90 -5.27 -9.74 3.67
CA GLU A 90 -6.36 -9.38 4.57
C GLU A 90 -7.46 -8.61 3.84
N ALA A 91 -7.08 -7.67 2.99
CA ALA A 91 -7.99 -6.87 2.19
C ALA A 91 -8.86 -7.74 1.26
N LEU A 92 -8.27 -8.78 0.65
CA LEU A 92 -9.00 -9.76 -0.18
C LEU A 92 -10.07 -10.55 0.59
N ARG A 93 -10.03 -10.61 1.92
CA ARG A 93 -11.07 -11.26 2.74
C ARG A 93 -12.24 -10.33 3.05
N LEU A 94 -12.13 -9.05 2.73
CA LEU A 94 -13.12 -8.01 3.01
C LEU A 94 -13.94 -7.62 1.78
N VAL A 95 -13.65 -8.20 0.61
CA VAL A 95 -14.33 -7.96 -0.68
C VAL A 95 -15.03 -9.18 -1.22
#